data_AF-A0A1C6JA68-F1
#
_entry.id   AF-A0A1C6JA68-F1
#
_cell.length_a   1.000
_cell.length_b   1.000
_cell.length_c   1.000
_cell.angle_alpha   90.00
_cell.angle_beta   90.00
_cell.angle_gamma   90.00
#
_symmetry.space_group_name_H-M   'P 1'
#
loop_
_entity.id
_entity.type
_entity.pdbx_description
1 polymer ?
#
loop_
_entity_poly.entity_id
_entity_poly.type
_entity_poly.pdbx_seq_one_letter_code
_entity_poly.pdbx_strand_id
1 'polypeptide(L)'
;MGVIGIGVGTATMGRICRDKDGNITEQSTAKWDADPDGGSVAIWPMDTEKMEPSGPAEVYGDWDAAAYLRRVVDLIQPNRQINIPDLEAMIRAAAKDGVDICTYCADCNCWDCIVSKWKEDPDDE
;
A
#
# COMPACT_ATOMS: atom_id res chain seq x y z
N MET A 1 -7.16 19.20 15.96
CA MET A 1 -6.48 19.01 14.66
C MET A 1 -5.98 17.59 14.66
N GLY A 2 -6.26 16.78 13.64
CA GLY A 2 -5.66 15.45 13.50
C GLY A 2 -4.44 15.55 12.60
N VAL A 3 -3.34 14.89 12.96
CA VAL A 3 -2.14 14.76 12.13
C VAL A 3 -1.88 13.29 11.88
N ILE A 4 -1.55 12.96 10.63
CA ILE A 4 -1.21 11.60 10.20
C ILE A 4 0.25 11.65 9.76
N GLY A 5 1.06 10.76 10.30
CA GLY A 5 2.41 10.52 9.82
C GLY A 5 2.37 9.55 8.63
N ILE A 6 3.11 9.88 7.58
CA ILE A 6 3.37 9.00 6.44
C ILE A 6 4.88 9.01 6.23
N GLY A 7 5.51 7.85 6.32
CA GLY A 7 6.96 7.69 6.20
C GLY A 7 7.34 6.65 5.17
N VAL A 8 8.47 6.85 4.50
CA VAL A 8 9.12 5.87 3.63
C VAL A 8 10.24 5.18 4.42
N GLY A 9 10.36 3.87 4.26
CA GLY A 9 11.30 3.08 5.03
C GLY A 9 11.42 1.63 4.62
N THR A 10 12.13 0.86 5.44
CA THR A 10 12.38 -0.56 5.22
C THR A 10 11.69 -1.39 6.30
N ALA A 11 10.77 -2.27 5.87
CA ALA A 11 10.12 -3.24 6.74
C ALA A 11 10.98 -4.50 6.90
N THR A 12 11.27 -4.90 8.14
CA THR A 12 11.93 -6.17 8.47
C THR A 12 10.96 -7.08 9.20
N MET A 13 10.72 -8.27 8.64
CA MET A 13 9.89 -9.28 9.31
C MET A 13 10.61 -9.85 10.53
N GLY A 14 9.85 -10.04 11.61
CA GLY A 14 10.32 -10.78 12.77
C GLY A 14 10.46 -12.27 12.43
N ARG A 15 11.38 -12.94 13.12
CA ARG A 15 11.66 -14.37 12.91
C ARG A 15 11.79 -15.07 14.25
N ILE A 16 11.27 -16.29 14.32
CA ILE A 16 11.55 -17.22 15.41
C ILE A 16 12.25 -18.44 14.81
N CYS A 17 13.48 -18.71 15.25
CA CYS A 17 14.21 -19.93 14.93
C CYS A 17 14.09 -20.90 16.10
N ARG A 18 13.92 -22.19 15.79
CA ARG A 18 13.89 -23.27 16.79
C ARG A 18 14.92 -24.33 16.45
N ASP A 19 15.46 -24.99 17.47
CA ASP A 19 16.29 -26.17 17.31
C ASP A 19 15.44 -27.43 16.98
N LYS A 20 16.11 -28.59 16.89
CA LYS A 20 15.46 -29.88 16.61
C LYS A 20 14.52 -30.34 17.74
N ASP A 21 14.73 -29.84 18.95
CA ASP A 21 13.96 -30.19 20.15
C ASP A 21 12.80 -29.20 20.38
N GLY A 22 12.67 -28.19 19.52
CA GLY A 22 11.61 -27.18 19.56
C GLY A 22 11.91 -25.98 20.47
N ASN A 23 13.11 -25.88 21.04
CA ASN A 23 13.50 -24.72 21.84
C ASN A 23 13.81 -23.53 20.93
N ILE A 24 13.46 -22.32 21.38
CA ILE A 24 13.76 -21.09 20.66
C ILE A 24 15.27 -20.82 20.74
N THR A 25 15.92 -20.73 19.58
CA THR A 25 17.35 -20.41 19.47
C THR A 25 17.59 -18.96 19.06
N GLU A 26 16.65 -18.35 18.35
CA GLU A 26 16.72 -16.95 17.92
C GLU A 26 15.30 -16.39 17.83
N GLN A 27 15.13 -15.14 18.26
CA GLN A 27 13.87 -14.42 18.14
C GLN A 27 14.14 -12.96 17.81
N SER A 28 13.54 -12.47 16.73
CA SER A 28 13.48 -11.07 16.36
C SER A 28 12.03 -10.62 16.20
N THR A 29 11.75 -9.37 16.55
CA THR A 29 10.44 -8.74 16.33
C THR A 29 10.39 -8.09 14.96
N ALA A 30 9.19 -8.03 14.37
CA ALA A 30 8.99 -7.21 13.19
C ALA A 30 9.26 -5.74 13.54
N LYS A 31 9.88 -5.02 12.61
CA LYS A 31 10.17 -3.60 12.76
C LYS A 31 10.10 -2.89 11.42
N TRP A 32 9.93 -1.59 11.49
CA TRP A 32 10.03 -0.69 10.36
C TRP A 32 10.93 0.46 10.77
N ASP A 33 11.91 0.78 9.92
CA ASP A 33 12.86 1.86 10.14
C ASP A 33 12.76 2.86 8.98
N ALA A 34 12.81 4.15 9.29
CA ALA A 34 12.79 5.20 8.27
C ALA A 34 14.04 5.11 7.39
N ASP A 35 13.81 5.08 6.07
CA ASP A 35 14.83 4.82 5.05
C ASP A 35 14.32 5.40 3.72
N PRO A 36 14.85 6.53 3.23
CA PRO A 36 14.38 7.17 2.00
C PRO A 36 14.44 6.29 0.75
N ASP A 37 15.34 5.30 0.75
CA ASP A 37 15.52 4.35 -0.37
C ASP A 37 14.76 3.03 -0.14
N GLY A 38 14.00 2.94 0.96
CA GLY A 38 13.26 1.74 1.35
C GLY A 38 11.95 1.56 0.56
N GLY A 39 11.61 0.29 0.27
CA GLY A 39 10.44 -0.08 -0.53
C GLY A 39 9.13 -0.26 0.27
N SER A 40 8.97 0.44 1.40
CA SER A 40 7.76 0.32 2.21
C SER A 40 7.30 1.66 2.78
N VAL A 41 5.99 1.80 2.95
CA VAL A 41 5.34 2.99 3.48
C VAL A 41 4.70 2.65 4.82
N ALA A 42 4.98 3.45 5.85
CA ALA A 42 4.31 3.36 7.15
C ALA A 42 3.35 4.53 7.33
N ILE A 43 2.15 4.25 7.85
CA ILE A 43 1.11 5.23 8.18
C ILE A 43 0.78 5.09 9.66
N TRP A 44 0.77 6.20 10.40
CA TRP A 44 0.40 6.20 11.82
C TRP A 44 -0.33 7.48 12.22
N PRO A 45 -1.27 7.42 13.19
CA PRO A 45 -1.83 8.62 13.78
C PRO A 45 -0.77 9.31 14.67
N MET A 46 -0.75 10.64 14.67
CA MET A 46 0.13 11.43 15.53
C MET A 46 -0.62 12.12 16.67
N ASP A 47 0.00 12.16 17.84
CA ASP A 47 -0.33 13.07 18.92
C ASP A 47 0.19 14.47 18.55
N THR A 48 -0.71 15.44 18.42
CA THR A 48 -0.35 16.80 17.97
C THR A 48 0.28 17.65 19.06
N GLU A 49 0.19 17.26 20.33
CA GLU A 49 0.81 17.98 21.44
C GLU A 49 2.25 17.50 21.65
N LYS A 50 2.48 16.19 21.55
CA LYS A 50 3.78 15.57 21.78
C LYS A 50 4.61 15.40 20.51
N MET A 51 3.98 15.47 19.34
CA MET A 51 4.60 15.18 18.04
C MET A 51 5.14 13.74 17.95
N GLU A 52 4.46 12.80 18.62
CA GLU A 52 4.81 11.38 18.68
C GLU A 52 3.69 10.52 18.07
N PRO A 53 3.96 9.28 17.62
CA PRO A 53 2.92 8.34 17.23
C PRO A 53 1.93 8.08 18.38
N SER A 54 0.64 8.25 18.13
CA SER A 54 -0.44 8.00 19.11
C SER A 54 -1.06 6.61 19.00
N GLY A 55 -0.61 5.80 18.04
CA GLY A 55 -1.10 4.45 17.79
C GLY A 55 -0.12 3.62 16.96
N PRO A 56 -0.43 2.35 16.69
CA PRO A 56 0.42 1.49 15.90
C PRO A 56 0.55 2.01 14.46
N ALA A 57 1.73 1.80 13.86
CA ALA A 57 1.93 2.04 12.45
C ALA A 57 1.42 0.86 11.62
N GLU A 58 0.72 1.17 10.53
CA GLU A 58 0.35 0.23 9.48
C GLU A 58 1.38 0.34 8.35
N VAL A 59 1.92 -0.81 7.90
CA VAL A 59 3.01 -0.86 6.93
C VAL A 59 2.53 -1.51 5.64
N TYR A 60 2.83 -0.86 4.51
CA TYR A 60 2.45 -1.24 3.16
C TYR A 60 3.69 -1.32 2.27
N GLY A 61 3.59 -2.05 1.15
CA GLY A 61 4.55 -1.89 0.06
C GLY A 61 4.37 -0.52 -0.60
N ASP A 62 5.46 0.11 -1.01
CA ASP A 62 5.44 1.37 -1.78
C ASP A 62 4.70 1.25 -3.12
N TRP A 63 4.70 0.06 -3.71
CA TRP A 63 3.98 -0.27 -4.94
C TRP A 63 2.46 -0.34 -4.77
N ASP A 64 1.95 -0.52 -3.54
CA ASP A 64 0.51 -0.64 -3.24
C ASP A 64 -0.11 0.70 -2.80
N ALA A 65 0.03 1.69 -3.68
CA ALA A 65 -0.51 3.04 -3.47
C ALA A 65 -2.02 3.06 -3.24
N ALA A 66 -2.75 2.14 -3.89
CA ALA A 66 -4.18 2.02 -3.72
C ALA A 66 -4.55 1.71 -2.26
N ALA A 67 -3.86 0.76 -1.62
CA ALA A 67 -4.14 0.39 -0.24
C ALA A 67 -3.73 1.50 0.74
N TYR A 68 -2.50 2.01 0.65
CA TYR A 68 -2.02 2.94 1.67
C TYR A 68 -2.67 4.32 1.55
N LEU A 69 -2.97 4.82 0.34
CA LEU A 69 -3.68 6.10 0.17
C LEU A 69 -5.15 5.99 0.61
N ARG A 70 -5.80 4.84 0.37
CA ARG A 70 -7.14 4.58 0.92
C ARG A 70 -7.13 4.66 2.44
N ARG A 71 -6.11 4.11 3.09
CA ARG A 71 -5.98 4.20 4.55
C ARG A 71 -5.82 5.64 5.03
N VAL A 72 -4.99 6.45 4.35
CA VAL A 72 -4.84 7.89 4.65
C VAL A 72 -6.20 8.60 4.58
N VAL A 73 -6.96 8.33 3.53
CA VAL A 73 -8.31 8.88 3.34
C VAL A 73 -9.25 8.48 4.48
N ASP A 74 -9.26 7.21 4.88
CA ASP A 74 -10.08 6.70 5.98
C ASP A 74 -9.74 7.40 7.31
N LEU A 75 -8.46 7.71 7.53
CA LEU A 75 -7.99 8.43 8.73
C LEU A 75 -8.35 9.92 8.70
N ILE A 76 -8.40 10.55 7.53
CA ILE A 76 -8.82 11.96 7.38
C ILE A 76 -10.32 12.13 7.64
N GLN A 77 -11.12 11.07 7.43
CA GLN A 77 -12.59 11.07 7.59
C GLN A 77 -13.27 12.28 6.89
N PRO A 78 -13.11 12.43 5.56
CA PRO A 78 -13.68 13.56 4.86
C PRO A 78 -15.21 13.53 4.90
N ASN A 79 -15.82 14.66 5.22
CA ASN A 79 -17.28 14.83 5.25
C ASN A 79 -17.89 15.12 3.86
N ARG A 80 -17.10 14.96 2.79
CA ARG A 80 -17.49 15.24 1.40
C ARG A 80 -17.05 14.07 0.53
N GLN A 81 -17.70 13.94 -0.62
CA GLN A 81 -17.23 13.04 -1.65
C GLN A 81 -15.80 13.40 -2.06
N ILE A 82 -14.95 12.39 -2.11
CA ILE A 82 -13.55 12.52 -2.46
C ILE A 82 -13.41 12.38 -3.97
N ASN A 83 -12.55 13.19 -4.55
CA ASN A 83 -12.24 13.19 -5.98
C ASN A 83 -11.19 12.12 -6.36
N ILE A 84 -11.23 10.95 -5.73
CA ILE A 84 -10.39 9.79 -6.11
C ILE A 84 -11.29 8.79 -6.84
N PRO A 85 -11.15 8.63 -8.17
CA PRO A 85 -11.91 7.65 -8.92
C PRO A 85 -11.39 6.23 -8.66
N ASP A 86 -12.29 5.25 -8.73
CA ASP A 86 -11.93 3.84 -8.81
C ASP A 86 -11.47 3.51 -10.23
N LEU A 87 -10.20 3.80 -10.51
CA LEU A 87 -9.63 3.67 -11.86
C LEU A 87 -9.62 2.21 -12.34
N GLU A 88 -9.40 1.25 -11.44
CA GLU A 88 -9.43 -0.17 -11.79
C GLU A 88 -10.82 -0.56 -12.31
N ALA A 89 -11.88 -0.26 -11.55
CA ALA A 89 -13.25 -0.57 -11.96
C ALA A 89 -13.63 0.15 -13.26
N MET A 90 -13.24 1.42 -13.40
CA MET A 90 -13.49 2.19 -14.62
C MET A 90 -12.77 1.62 -15.85
N ILE A 91 -11.49 1.25 -15.72
CA ILE A 91 -10.69 0.66 -16.80
C ILE A 91 -11.25 -0.71 -17.19
N ARG A 92 -11.65 -1.52 -16.22
CA ARG A 92 -12.26 -2.82 -16.46
C ARG A 92 -13.59 -2.69 -17.19
N ALA A 93 -14.45 -1.76 -16.77
CA ALA A 93 -15.70 -1.47 -17.47
C ALA A 93 -15.45 -1.00 -18.92
N ALA A 94 -14.50 -0.10 -19.11
CA ALA A 94 -14.10 0.37 -20.44
C ALA A 94 -13.60 -0.77 -21.34
N ALA A 95 -12.80 -1.69 -20.81
CA ALA A 95 -12.34 -2.86 -21.54
C ALA A 95 -13.49 -3.78 -21.96
N LYS A 96 -14.49 -4.00 -21.08
CA LYS A 96 -15.71 -4.77 -21.39
C LYS A 96 -16.55 -4.11 -22.49
N ASP A 97 -16.54 -2.78 -22.56
CA ASP A 97 -17.19 -2.00 -23.63
C ASP A 97 -16.35 -1.93 -24.93
N GLY A 98 -15.20 -2.60 -24.99
CA GLY A 98 -14.30 -2.60 -26.14
C GLY A 98 -13.46 -1.33 -26.29
N VAL A 99 -13.42 -0.47 -25.26
CA VAL A 99 -12.59 0.74 -25.23
C VAL A 99 -11.19 0.38 -24.75
N ASP A 100 -10.23 0.36 -25.67
CA ASP A 100 -8.85 0.10 -25.33
C ASP A 100 -8.09 1.36 -24.87
N ILE A 101 -8.03 1.53 -23.54
CA ILE A 101 -7.28 2.61 -22.91
C ILE A 101 -5.77 2.57 -23.23
N CYS A 102 -5.22 1.41 -23.65
CA CYS A 102 -3.81 1.32 -24.03
C CYS A 102 -3.48 2.13 -25.29
N THR A 103 -4.48 2.55 -26.07
CA THR A 103 -4.29 3.48 -27.21
C THR A 103 -3.65 4.81 -26.78
N TYR A 104 -3.78 5.20 -25.51
CA TYR A 104 -3.19 6.41 -24.94
C TYR A 104 -1.80 6.18 -24.30
N CYS A 105 -1.29 4.96 -24.29
CA CYS A 105 0.02 4.63 -23.73
C CYS A 105 1.14 5.01 -24.70
N ALA A 106 2.04 5.91 -24.30
CA ALA A 106 3.18 6.33 -25.11
C ALA A 106 4.38 5.36 -25.03
N ASP A 107 4.52 4.63 -23.93
CA ASP A 107 5.74 3.87 -23.60
C ASP A 107 5.72 2.40 -24.08
N CYS A 108 4.55 1.84 -24.37
CA CYS A 108 4.33 0.45 -24.82
C CYS A 108 5.01 -0.66 -23.97
N ASN A 109 5.48 -0.39 -22.75
CA ASN A 109 6.06 -1.39 -21.87
C ASN A 109 4.97 -2.14 -21.08
N CYS A 110 4.35 -3.13 -21.71
CA CYS A 110 3.21 -3.85 -21.15
C CYS A 110 3.56 -4.93 -20.11
N TRP A 111 4.84 -5.28 -19.94
CA TRP A 111 5.25 -6.43 -19.13
C TRP A 111 4.97 -6.29 -17.63
N ASP A 112 5.08 -5.07 -17.09
CA ASP A 112 4.74 -4.76 -15.69
C ASP A 112 3.75 -3.60 -15.58
N CYS A 113 2.84 -3.51 -16.56
CA CYS A 113 1.85 -2.44 -16.60
C CYS A 113 0.67 -2.76 -15.67
N ILE A 114 0.41 -1.89 -14.69
CA ILE A 114 -0.72 -2.03 -13.76
C ILE A 114 -2.08 -2.05 -14.49
N VAL A 115 -2.20 -1.31 -15.60
CA VAL A 115 -3.41 -1.26 -16.43
C VAL A 115 -3.68 -2.61 -17.09
N SER A 116 -2.63 -3.36 -17.48
CA SER A 116 -2.81 -4.72 -18.01
C SER A 116 -3.41 -5.64 -16.95
N LYS A 117 -2.88 -5.60 -15.72
CA LYS A 117 -3.40 -6.39 -14.58
C LYS A 117 -4.88 -6.08 -14.29
N TRP A 118 -5.29 -4.82 -14.40
CA TRP A 118 -6.68 -4.40 -14.14
C TRP A 118 -7.68 -4.81 -15.22
N LYS A 119 -7.22 -5.04 -16.45
CA LYS A 119 -8.05 -5.48 -17.58
C LYS A 119 -8.39 -6.97 -17.53
N GLU A 120 -7.57 -7.78 -16.85
CA GLU A 120 -7.80 -9.21 -16.70
C GLU A 120 -9.01 -9.45 -15.79
N ASP A 121 -9.96 -10.30 -16.22
CA ASP A 121 -11.09 -10.68 -15.38
C ASP A 121 -10.60 -11.75 -14.36
N PRO A 122 -10.77 -11.54 -13.05
CA PRO A 122 -10.35 -12.47 -12.00
C PRO A 122 -11.19 -13.74 -11.97
N ASP A 123 -12.29 -13.79 -12.74
CA ASP A 123 -13.20 -14.93 -12.87
C ASP A 123 -12.90 -15.80 -14.11
N ASP A 124 -11.86 -15.48 -14.89
CA ASP A 124 -11.43 -16.24 -16.08
C ASP A 124 -10.33 -17.30 -15.79
N GLU A 125 -10.07 -17.62 -14.50
CA GLU A 125 -9.25 -18.76 -14.04
C GLU A 125 -10.07 -20.01 -13.68
#